data_AF-A0A846NPS3-F1
#
_entry.id   AF-A0A846NPS3-F1
#
_cell.length_a   1.000
_cell.length_b   1.000
_cell.length_c   1.000
_cell.angle_alpha   90.00
_cell.angle_beta   90.00
_cell.angle_gamma   90.00
#
_symmetry.space_group_name_H-M   'P 1'
#
loop_
_entity.id
_entity.type
_entity.pdbx_description
1 polymer ?
#
loop_
_entity_poly.entity_id
_entity_poly.type
_entity_poly.pdbx_seq_one_letter_code
_entity_poly.pdbx_strand_id
1 'polypeptide(L)'
;MDVKGKALFLILLSSGMRIGECLKLKLDDVDLDREYSVENEVITVPTIEIQGEYTKTGNPRVTFISNETKEIINEWFKIREKYIKTATKRSTLH
;
A
#
# COMPACT_ATOMS: atom_id res chain seq x y z
N MET A 1 -2.29 -18.52 1.15
CA MET A 1 -2.64 -17.08 1.12
C MET A 1 -2.47 -16.60 -0.31
N ASP A 2 -3.45 -15.90 -0.87
CA ASP A 2 -3.30 -15.29 -2.21
C ASP A 2 -2.40 -14.05 -2.15
N VAL A 3 -1.91 -13.58 -3.30
CA VAL A 3 -0.94 -12.45 -3.33
C VAL A 3 -1.53 -11.17 -2.73
N LYS A 4 -2.84 -10.93 -2.87
CA LYS A 4 -3.52 -9.77 -2.26
C LYS A 4 -3.50 -9.83 -0.73
N GLY A 5 -3.74 -11.01 -0.16
CA GLY A 5 -3.69 -11.23 1.28
C GLY A 5 -2.27 -11.07 1.82
N LYS A 6 -1.27 -11.58 1.07
CA LYS A 6 0.15 -11.42 1.41
C LYS A 6 0.56 -9.95 1.37
N ALA A 7 0.17 -9.21 0.33
CA ALA A 7 0.44 -7.78 0.21
C ALA A 7 -0.14 -6.99 1.38
N LEU A 8 -1.42 -7.21 1.71
CA LEU A 8 -2.08 -6.57 2.84
C LEU A 8 -1.35 -6.86 4.16
N PHE A 9 -1.03 -8.13 4.42
CA PHE A 9 -0.34 -8.54 5.64
C PHE A 9 1.03 -7.87 5.78
N LEU A 10 1.83 -7.87 4.72
CA LEU A 10 3.18 -7.29 4.74
C LEU A 10 3.16 -5.76 4.85
N ILE A 11 2.19 -5.08 4.23
CA ILE A 11 2.01 -3.63 4.43
C ILE A 11 1.77 -3.34 5.91
N LEU A 12 0.83 -4.05 6.55
CA LEU A 12 0.51 -3.84 7.96
C LEU A 12 1.72 -4.10 8.86
N LEU A 13 2.44 -5.19 8.60
CA LEU A 13 3.62 -5.59 9.37
C LEU A 13 4.76 -4.58 9.25
N SER A 14 5.07 -4.11 8.04
CA SER A 14 6.22 -3.24 7.78
C SER A 14 5.97 -1.77 8.11
N SER A 15 4.74 -1.28 7.90
CA SER A 15 4.39 0.12 8.17
C SER A 15 3.92 0.39 9.61
N GLY A 16 3.50 -0.64 10.33
CA GLY A 16 2.88 -0.48 11.66
C GLY A 16 1.56 0.32 11.64
N MET A 17 0.94 0.53 10.47
CA MET A 17 -0.34 1.24 10.38
C MET A 17 -1.50 0.38 10.89
N ARG A 18 -2.60 1.04 11.28
CA ARG A 18 -3.82 0.33 11.69
C ARG A 18 -4.51 -0.24 10.46
N ILE A 19 -5.16 -1.40 10.62
CA ILE A 19 -5.89 -2.02 9.51
C ILE A 19 -6.96 -1.12 8.89
N GLY A 20 -7.65 -0.31 9.70
CA GLY A 20 -8.63 0.66 9.20
C GLY A 20 -8.04 1.80 8.37
N GLU A 21 -6.76 2.14 8.57
CA GLU A 21 -6.04 3.11 7.73
C GLU A 21 -5.63 2.44 6.41
N CYS A 22 -5.06 1.23 6.50
CA CYS A 22 -4.61 0.47 5.34
C CYS A 22 -5.73 0.19 4.33
N LEU A 23 -6.94 -0.13 4.80
CA LEU A 23 -8.09 -0.41 3.94
C LEU A 23 -8.66 0.83 3.23
N LYS A 24 -8.22 2.03 3.62
CA LYS A 24 -8.64 3.30 3.00
C LYS A 24 -7.61 3.85 2.00
N LEU A 25 -6.42 3.28 1.94
CA LEU A 25 -5.35 3.75 1.06
C LEU A 25 -5.79 3.77 -0.41
N LYS A 26 -5.42 4.84 -1.09
CA LYS A 26 -5.54 4.99 -2.55
C LYS A 26 -4.20 4.62 -3.20
N LEU A 27 -4.21 4.42 -4.52
CA LEU A 27 -2.96 4.13 -5.25
C LEU A 27 -1.97 5.30 -5.14
N ASP A 28 -2.48 6.53 -5.18
CA ASP A 28 -1.68 7.75 -5.10
C ASP A 28 -1.05 7.98 -3.71
N ASP A 29 -1.55 7.29 -2.67
CA ASP A 29 -0.97 7.34 -1.33
C ASP A 29 0.29 6.45 -1.21
N VAL A 30 0.57 5.58 -2.21
CA VAL A 30 1.64 4.58 -2.16
C VAL A 30 2.70 4.89 -3.22
N ASP A 31 3.87 5.32 -2.77
CA ASP A 31 5.01 5.64 -3.61
C ASP A 31 6.13 4.63 -3.37
N LEU A 32 6.26 3.65 -4.26
CA LEU A 32 7.21 2.53 -4.11
C LEU A 32 8.65 2.93 -4.46
N ASP A 33 8.85 4.09 -5.08
CA ASP A 33 10.12 4.51 -5.66
C ASP A 33 10.49 5.95 -5.27
N ARG A 34 9.97 6.42 -4.12
CA ARG A 34 10.26 7.77 -3.63
C ARG A 34 11.75 7.95 -3.39
N GLU A 35 12.31 8.95 -4.06
CA GLU A 35 13.69 9.37 -3.87
C GLU A 35 13.80 10.35 -2.69
N TYR A 36 14.78 10.10 -1.82
CA TYR A 36 15.16 10.97 -0.72
C TYR A 36 16.62 11.34 -0.88
N SER A 37 16.93 12.63 -0.89
CA SER A 37 18.31 13.13 -0.83
C SER A 37 18.76 13.13 0.63
N VAL A 38 19.72 12.28 0.97
CA VAL A 38 20.35 12.23 2.28
C VAL A 38 21.83 12.53 2.06
N GLU A 39 22.28 13.68 2.55
CA GLU A 39 23.61 14.22 2.26
C GLU A 39 23.87 14.34 0.74
N ASN A 40 24.95 13.74 0.24
CA ASN A 40 25.34 13.74 -1.18
C ASN A 40 24.87 12.47 -1.93
N GLU A 41 23.92 11.72 -1.37
CA GLU A 41 23.41 10.48 -1.94
C GLU A 41 21.88 10.55 -2.14
N VAL A 42 21.40 9.94 -3.23
CA VAL A 42 19.97 9.73 -3.47
C VAL A 42 19.65 8.28 -3.11
N ILE A 43 18.77 8.10 -2.13
CA ILE A 43 18.26 6.78 -1.75
C ILE A 43 16.80 6.65 -2.13
N THR A 44 16.40 5.47 -2.58
CA THR A 44 15.01 5.15 -2.89
C THR A 44 14.38 4.39 -1.73
N VAL A 45 13.31 4.94 -1.15
CA VAL A 45 12.63 4.34 0.00
C VAL A 45 11.12 4.24 -0.27
N PRO A 46 10.55 3.01 -0.26
CA PRO A 46 9.12 2.84 -0.46
C PRO A 46 8.33 3.48 0.69
N THR A 47 7.36 4.30 0.35
CA THR A 47 6.67 5.22 1.24
C THR A 47 5.16 5.12 1.09
N ILE A 48 4.44 5.24 2.20
CA ILE A 48 2.97 5.38 2.22
C ILE A 48 2.58 6.65 2.97
N GLU A 49 1.78 7.48 2.33
CA GLU A 49 1.17 8.66 2.92
C GLU A 49 -0.18 8.31 3.55
N ILE A 50 -0.27 8.39 4.87
CA ILE A 50 -1.52 8.17 5.59
C ILE A 50 -2.17 9.53 5.80
N GLN A 51 -3.19 9.81 4.99
CA GLN A 51 -3.94 11.06 5.08
C GLN A 51 -4.68 11.20 6.41
N GLY A 52 -4.84 12.44 6.88
CA GLY A 52 -5.55 12.74 8.12
C GLY A 52 -6.99 12.20 8.13
N GLU A 53 -7.66 12.19 6.96
CA GLU A 53 -9.00 11.61 6.78
C GLU A 53 -9.09 10.11 7.08
N TYR A 54 -7.98 9.39 7.03
CA TYR A 54 -7.93 7.96 7.34
C TYR A 54 -7.77 7.70 8.83
N THR A 55 -7.15 8.63 9.56
CA THR A 55 -6.78 8.46 10.98
C THR A 55 -7.89 8.91 11.92
N LYS A 56 -7.88 8.40 13.15
CA LYS A 56 -8.86 8.80 14.17
C LYS A 56 -8.63 10.23 14.69
N THR A 57 -7.38 10.69 14.68
CA THR A 57 -6.99 11.99 15.23
C THR A 57 -7.00 13.11 14.20
N GLY A 58 -7.14 12.79 12.91
CA GLY A 58 -7.04 13.77 11.82
C GLY A 58 -5.60 14.12 11.43
N ASN A 59 -4.58 13.57 12.12
CA ASN A 59 -3.19 13.92 11.85
C ASN A 59 -2.64 13.02 10.73
N PRO A 60 -2.15 13.60 9.61
CA PRO A 60 -1.48 12.83 8.56
C PRO A 60 -0.10 12.39 9.03
N ARG A 61 0.41 11.30 8.44
CA ARG A 61 1.80 10.88 8.65
C ARG A 61 2.33 10.09 7.45
N VAL A 62 3.64 10.11 7.30
CA VAL A 62 4.37 9.26 6.36
C VAL A 62 4.87 8.02 7.08
N THR A 63 4.78 6.87 6.43
CA THR A 63 5.38 5.62 6.91
C THR A 63 6.17 4.95 5.80
N PHE A 64 7.15 4.15 6.17
CA PHE A 64 7.98 3.40 5.25
C PHE A 64 7.60 1.92 5.26
N ILE A 65 7.92 1.21 4.18
CA ILE A 65 7.77 -0.25 4.09
C ILE A 65 9.07 -0.87 3.58
N SER A 66 9.26 -2.16 3.82
CA SER A 66 10.46 -2.87 3.35
C SER A 66 10.46 -3.08 1.84
N ASN A 67 11.66 -3.27 1.26
CA ASN A 67 11.80 -3.64 -0.15
C ASN A 67 11.10 -4.97 -0.48
N GLU A 68 11.11 -5.94 0.44
CA GLU A 68 10.31 -7.18 0.30
C GLU A 68 8.81 -6.87 0.15
N THR A 69 8.29 -5.93 0.94
CA THR A 69 6.88 -5.54 0.85
C THR A 69 6.58 -4.88 -0.49
N LYS A 70 7.47 -4.00 -0.97
CA LYS A 70 7.38 -3.41 -2.31
C LYS A 70 7.28 -4.45 -3.41
N GLU A 71 8.13 -5.49 -3.39
CA GLU A 71 8.09 -6.56 -4.39
C GLU A 71 6.72 -7.25 -4.42
N ILE A 72 6.16 -7.56 -3.25
CA ILE A 72 4.84 -8.21 -3.14
C ILE A 72 3.70 -7.29 -3.58
N ILE A 73 3.78 -5.98 -3.32
CA ILE A 73 2.82 -5.00 -3.84
C ILE A 73 2.87 -4.96 -5.37
N ASN A 74 4.07 -4.96 -5.96
CA ASN A 74 4.23 -5.00 -7.42
C ASN A 74 3.62 -6.28 -8.02
N GLU A 75 3.81 -7.44 -7.41
CA GLU A 75 3.15 -8.69 -7.84
C GLU A 75 1.63 -8.60 -7.74
N TRP A 76 1.11 -7.95 -6.70
CA TRP A 76 -0.32 -7.70 -6.59
C TRP A 76 -0.82 -6.79 -7.70
N PHE A 77 -0.13 -5.68 -7.99
CA PHE A 77 -0.51 -4.73 -9.04
C PHE A 77 -0.59 -5.37 -10.42
N LYS A 78 0.30 -6.32 -10.76
CA LYS A 78 0.25 -7.09 -12.02
C LYS A 78 -1.09 -7.81 -12.25
N ILE A 79 -1.74 -8.29 -11.18
CA ILE A 79 -2.99 -9.06 -11.29
C ILE A 79 -4.24 -8.33 -10.79
N ARG A 80 -4.06 -7.17 -10.14
CA ARG A 80 -5.12 -6.41 -9.45
C ARG A 80 -6.28 -6.07 -10.38
N GLU A 81 -6.01 -5.62 -11.60
CA GLU A 81 -7.06 -5.20 -12.54
C GLU A 81 -7.94 -6.40 -12.96
N LYS A 82 -7.32 -7.54 -13.28
CA LYS A 82 -8.03 -8.78 -13.60
C LYS A 82 -8.86 -9.27 -12.42
N TYR A 83 -8.30 -9.18 -11.20
CA TYR A 83 -9.03 -9.50 -9.98
C TYR A 83 -10.29 -8.63 -9.84
N ILE A 84 -10.17 -7.31 -9.97
CA ILE A 84 -11.30 -6.38 -9.85
C ILE A 84 -12.39 -6.71 -10.89
N LYS A 85 -12.03 -6.88 -12.17
CA LYS A 85 -12.99 -7.27 -13.23
C LYS A 85 -13.74 -8.55 -12.90
N THR A 86 -13.03 -9.54 -12.34
CA THR A 86 -13.63 -10.82 -11.94
C THR A 86 -14.53 -10.68 -10.71
N ALA A 87 -14.11 -9.87 -9.73
CA ALA A 87 -14.87 -9.60 -8.52
C ALA A 87 -16.18 -8.86 -8.82
N THR A 88 -16.17 -7.86 -9.70
CA THR A 88 -17.38 -7.15 -10.12
C THR A 88 -18.41 -8.09 -10.73
N LYS A 89 -17.98 -9.00 -11.62
CA LYS A 89 -18.89 -10.00 -12.26
C LYS A 89 -19.53 -10.96 -11.26
N ARG A 90 -18.85 -11.27 -10.16
CA ARG A 90 -19.42 -12.11 -9.09
C ARG A 90 -20.43 -11.35 -8.24
N SER A 91 -20.23 -10.03 -8.08
CA SER A 91 -21.09 -9.17 -7.27
C SER A 91 -22.42 -8.82 -7.94
N THR A 92 -22.50 -8.82 -9.28
CA THR A 92 -23.73 -8.53 -10.05
C THR A 92 -24.66 -9.73 -10.22
N LEU A 93 -24.42 -10.85 -9.52
CA LEU A 93 -25.32 -12.00 -9.47
C LEU A 93 -26.37 -11.92 -8.33
N HIS A 94 -26.70 -10.70 -7.88
CA HIS A 94 -27.78 -10.43 -6.92
C HIS A 94 -28.90 -9.65 -7.59
#